data_AF-A0A930F6C4-F1
#
_entry.id   AF-A0A930F6C4-F1
#
_cell.length_a   1.000
_cell.length_b   1.000
_cell.length_c   1.000
_cell.angle_alpha   90.00
_cell.angle_beta   90.00
_cell.angle_gamma   90.00
#
_symmetry.space_group_name_H-M   'P 1'
#
loop_
_entity.id
_entity.type
_entity.pdbx_description
1 polymer ?
#
loop_
_entity_poly.entity_id
_entity_poly.type
_entity_poly.pdbx_seq_one_letter_code
_entity_poly.pdbx_strand_id
1 'polypeptide(L)'
;MTIKKLYNDISKLEDGIQFMLFLIVFLGCIVLPYSIYDGYKTGARMHEYAQVQLNQDVPSGTSITINLPSANTTELNMIIEHGYIITSIIHNSHDGFVYITCEKR
;
A
#
# COMPACT_ATOMS: atom_id res chain seq x y z
N MET A 1 18.66 -17.21 -28.07
CA MET A 1 18.58 -16.03 -28.96
C MET A 1 19.45 -14.93 -28.35
N THR A 2 20.45 -14.42 -29.08
CA THR A 2 21.46 -13.49 -28.53
C THR A 2 20.94 -12.05 -28.53
N ILE A 3 21.30 -11.24 -27.52
CA ILE A 3 20.94 -9.81 -27.41
C ILE A 3 21.27 -9.05 -28.71
N LYS A 4 22.40 -9.40 -29.35
CA LYS A 4 22.84 -8.84 -30.63
C LYS A 4 21.87 -9.11 -31.79
N LYS A 5 21.22 -10.27 -31.81
CA LYS A 5 20.23 -10.65 -32.83
C LYS A 5 18.92 -9.91 -32.58
N LEU A 6 18.48 -9.84 -31.32
CA LEU A 6 17.29 -9.10 -30.91
C LEU A 6 17.39 -7.61 -31.27
N TYR A 7 18.56 -6.98 -31.03
CA TYR A 7 18.80 -5.58 -31.38
C TYR A 7 18.73 -5.33 -32.90
N ASN A 8 19.26 -6.26 -33.70
CA ASN A 8 19.27 -6.16 -35.16
C ASN A 8 17.90 -6.41 -35.80
N ASP A 9 17.04 -7.15 -35.12
CA ASP A 9 15.65 -7.35 -35.54
C ASP A 9 14.81 -6.12 -35.14
N ILE A 10 15.04 -5.55 -33.95
CA ILE A 10 14.39 -4.32 -33.48
C ILE A 10 14.76 -3.11 -34.35
N SER A 11 16.02 -2.99 -34.79
CA SER A 11 16.50 -1.87 -35.61
C SER A 11 15.83 -1.75 -36.98
N LYS A 12 15.14 -2.80 -37.43
CA LYS A 12 14.38 -2.84 -38.69
C LYS A 12 12.89 -2.53 -38.53
N LEU A 13 12.41 -2.38 -37.29
CA LEU A 13 11.03 -1.96 -37.05
C LEU A 13 10.86 -0.47 -37.33
N GLU A 14 9.66 -0.13 -37.80
CA GLU A 14 9.21 1.25 -38.03
C GLU A 14 9.32 2.07 -36.73
N ASP A 15 9.75 3.34 -36.85
CA ASP A 15 10.12 4.19 -35.71
C ASP A 15 9.04 4.27 -34.63
N GLY A 16 7.77 4.26 -35.03
CA GLY A 16 6.63 4.24 -34.10
C GLY A 16 6.58 3.00 -33.22
N ILE A 17 6.94 1.82 -33.75
CA ILE A 17 6.93 0.56 -33.01
C ILE A 17 8.15 0.46 -32.09
N GLN A 18 9.32 0.96 -32.52
CA GLN A 18 10.48 1.08 -31.65
C GLN A 18 10.20 1.99 -30.45
N PHE A 19 9.57 3.14 -30.69
CA PHE A 19 9.16 4.05 -29.62
C PHE A 19 8.18 3.38 -28.65
N MET A 20 7.18 2.65 -29.17
CA MET A 20 6.21 1.94 -28.34
C MET A 20 6.87 0.85 -27.48
N LEU A 21 7.83 0.10 -28.03
CA LEU A 21 8.61 -0.90 -27.30
C LEU A 21 9.45 -0.26 -26.18
N PHE A 22 10.11 0.86 -26.47
CA PHE A 22 10.86 1.60 -25.45
C PHE A 22 9.95 2.06 -24.31
N LEU A 23 8.74 2.53 -24.65
CA LEU A 23 7.75 2.99 -23.67
C LEU A 23 7.24 1.83 -22.79
N ILE A 24 7.00 0.65 -23.38
CA ILE A 24 6.64 -0.57 -22.62
C ILE A 24 7.76 -0.97 -21.66
N VAL A 25 9.02 -0.97 -22.11
CA VAL A 25 10.17 -1.28 -21.27
C VAL A 25 10.32 -0.25 -20.14
N PHE A 26 10.15 1.03 -20.45
CA PHE A 26 10.18 2.10 -19.45
C PHE A 26 9.07 1.95 -18.40
N LEU A 27 7.83 1.70 -18.82
CA LEU A 27 6.71 1.45 -17.91
C LEU A 27 6.95 0.21 -17.04
N GLY A 28 7.45 -0.87 -17.64
CA GLY A 28 7.74 -2.13 -16.95
C GLY A 28 8.89 -2.04 -15.95
N CYS A 29 9.97 -1.33 -16.29
CA CYS A 29 11.18 -1.29 -15.49
C CYS A 29 11.23 -0.14 -14.48
N ILE A 30 10.49 0.95 -14.69
CA ILE A 30 10.57 2.15 -13.86
C ILE A 30 9.24 2.41 -13.17
N VAL A 31 8.15 2.54 -13.94
CA VAL A 31 6.86 2.95 -13.39
C VAL A 31 6.26 1.86 -12.50
N LEU A 32 6.25 0.61 -12.94
CA LEU A 32 5.72 -0.52 -12.17
C LEU A 32 6.45 -0.71 -10.83
N PRO A 33 7.79 -0.82 -10.78
CA PRO A 33 8.52 -0.94 -9.51
C PRO A 33 8.33 0.26 -8.59
N TYR A 34 8.27 1.48 -9.15
CA TYR A 34 8.03 2.68 -8.37
C TYR A 34 6.64 2.69 -7.73
N SER A 35 5.59 2.37 -8.46
CA SER A 35 4.22 2.29 -7.93
C SER A 35 4.09 1.23 -6.83
N ILE A 36 4.76 0.08 -7.01
CA ILE A 36 4.83 -0.97 -5.98
C ILE A 36 5.55 -0.44 -4.73
N TYR A 37 6.72 0.17 -4.91
CA TYR A 37 7.52 0.73 -3.81
C TYR A 37 6.75 1.81 -3.02
N ASP A 38 6.08 2.72 -3.72
CA ASP A 38 5.33 3.81 -3.10
C ASP A 38 4.11 3.30 -2.30
N GLY A 39 3.41 2.29 -2.83
CA GLY A 39 2.35 1.60 -2.12
C GLY A 39 2.83 0.92 -0.83
N TYR A 40 3.95 0.18 -0.90
CA TYR A 40 4.54 -0.46 0.28
C TYR A 40 4.99 0.56 1.34
N LYS A 41 5.61 1.67 0.92
CA LYS A 41 6.07 2.73 1.82
C LYS A 41 4.90 3.40 2.55
N THR A 42 3.80 3.63 1.85
CA THR A 42 2.59 4.22 2.42
C THR A 42 1.95 3.29 3.45
N GLY A 43 1.80 1.99 3.12
CA GLY A 43 1.28 0.99 4.05
C GLY A 43 2.14 0.85 5.32
N ALA A 44 3.46 0.77 5.17
CA ALA A 44 4.39 0.64 6.30
C ALA A 44 4.27 1.81 7.29
N ARG A 45 4.23 3.06 6.79
CA ARG A 45 4.05 4.24 7.63
C ARG A 45 2.72 4.22 8.39
N MET A 46 1.64 3.77 7.76
CA MET A 46 0.34 3.69 8.43
C MET A 46 0.33 2.67 9.57
N HIS A 47 1.00 1.53 9.40
CA HIS A 47 1.19 0.59 10.50
C HIS A 47 1.96 1.20 11.66
N GLU A 48 3.04 1.95 11.39
CA GLU A 48 3.80 2.67 12.42
C GLU A 48 2.91 3.68 13.16
N TYR A 49 2.11 4.48 12.44
CA TYR A 49 1.18 5.42 13.07
C TYR A 49 0.13 4.74 13.93
N ALA A 50 -0.46 3.63 13.44
CA ALA A 50 -1.43 2.85 14.19
C ALA A 50 -0.82 2.29 15.48
N GLN A 51 0.40 1.76 15.42
CA GLN A 51 1.11 1.30 16.60
C GLN A 51 1.40 2.42 17.60
N VAL A 52 1.77 3.61 17.14
CA VAL A 52 1.97 4.77 18.02
C VAL A 52 0.67 5.16 18.72
N GLN A 53 -0.45 5.23 17.99
CA GLN A 53 -1.76 5.57 18.57
C GLN A 53 -2.23 4.52 19.59
N LEU A 54 -2.08 3.23 19.27
CA LEU A 54 -2.48 2.14 20.17
C LEU A 54 -1.65 2.08 21.46
N ASN A 55 -0.39 2.52 21.41
CA ASN A 55 0.50 2.58 22.57
C ASN A 55 0.34 3.85 23.43
N GLN A 56 -0.53 4.78 23.04
CA GLN A 56 -0.80 5.95 23.87
C GLN A 56 -1.55 5.55 25.14
N ASP A 57 -1.12 6.10 26.27
CA ASP A 57 -1.82 5.96 27.54
C ASP A 57 -3.01 6.93 27.55
N VAL A 58 -4.15 6.42 27.08
CA VAL A 58 -5.42 7.15 27.01
C VAL A 58 -6.39 6.66 28.09
N PRO A 59 -7.23 7.53 28.67
CA PRO A 59 -8.25 7.12 29.63
C PRO A 59 -9.21 6.07 29.06
N SER A 60 -9.73 5.19 29.92
CA SER A 60 -10.84 4.29 29.59
C SER A 60 -12.06 5.08 29.09
N GLY A 61 -12.77 4.55 28.10
CA GLY A 61 -13.88 5.22 27.40
C GLY A 61 -13.45 6.19 26.30
N THR A 62 -12.14 6.42 26.10
CA THR A 62 -11.67 7.26 24.99
C THR A 62 -11.86 6.53 23.67
N SER A 63 -12.54 7.17 22.72
CA SER A 63 -12.65 6.67 21.35
C SER A 63 -11.58 7.27 20.44
N ILE A 64 -10.93 6.40 19.66
CA ILE A 64 -9.95 6.78 18.65
C ILE A 64 -10.33 6.15 17.30
N THR A 65 -9.89 6.79 16.21
CA THR A 65 -10.02 6.25 14.85
C THR A 65 -8.63 5.99 14.29
N ILE A 66 -8.40 4.75 13.87
CA ILE A 66 -7.14 4.27 13.34
C ILE A 66 -7.32 4.00 11.85
N ASN A 67 -6.38 4.46 11.05
CA ASN A 67 -6.38 4.23 9.61
C ASN A 67 -5.38 3.12 9.29
N LEU A 68 -5.85 2.05 8.67
CA LEU A 68 -5.03 0.92 8.25
C LEU A 68 -5.21 0.63 6.76
N PRO A 69 -4.19 0.05 6.09
CA PRO A 69 -4.30 -0.35 4.70
C PRO A 69 -5.26 -1.53 4.50
N SER A 70 -5.51 -2.34 5.54
CA SER A 70 -6.57 -3.35 5.52
C SER A 70 -7.26 -3.51 6.87
N ALA A 71 -8.24 -4.43 6.94
CA ALA A 71 -8.91 -4.85 8.16
C ALA A 71 -8.75 -6.36 8.37
N ASN A 72 -7.54 -6.87 8.17
CA ASN A 72 -7.30 -8.31 8.29
C ASN A 72 -7.28 -8.76 9.76
N THR A 73 -7.38 -10.06 10.00
CA THR A 73 -7.43 -10.62 11.36
C THR A 73 -6.22 -10.24 12.22
N THR A 74 -5.02 -10.15 11.63
CA THR A 74 -3.80 -9.74 12.34
C THR A 74 -3.90 -8.29 12.84
N GLU A 75 -4.35 -7.37 11.98
CA GLU A 75 -4.53 -5.96 12.30
C GLU A 75 -5.60 -5.74 13.37
N LEU A 76 -6.74 -6.44 13.26
CA LEU A 76 -7.81 -6.34 14.25
C LEU A 76 -7.38 -6.91 15.60
N ASN A 77 -6.66 -8.02 15.62
CA ASN A 77 -6.14 -8.62 16.85
C ASN A 77 -5.14 -7.68 17.55
N MET A 78 -4.26 -7.00 16.80
CA MET A 78 -3.34 -6.01 17.36
C MET A 78 -4.09 -4.91 18.12
N ILE A 79 -5.22 -4.40 17.60
CA ILE A 79 -6.03 -3.38 18.28
C ILE A 79 -6.61 -3.93 19.59
N ILE A 80 -7.12 -5.16 19.56
CA ILE A 80 -7.72 -5.82 20.73
C ILE A 80 -6.67 -6.11 21.82
N GLU A 81 -5.46 -6.53 21.43
CA GLU A 81 -4.34 -6.80 22.34
C GLU A 81 -3.90 -5.53 23.11
N HIS A 82 -4.02 -4.35 22.51
CA HIS A 82 -3.77 -3.06 23.18
C HIS A 82 -4.93 -2.60 24.09
N GLY A 83 -5.94 -3.46 24.29
CA GLY A 83 -7.05 -3.20 25.20
C GLY A 83 -8.12 -2.28 24.61
N TYR A 84 -8.24 -2.19 23.29
CA TYR A 84 -9.32 -1.46 22.63
C TYR A 84 -10.45 -2.40 22.21
N ILE A 85 -11.68 -1.90 22.25
CA ILE A 85 -12.88 -2.53 21.70
C ILE A 85 -13.18 -1.87 20.37
N ILE A 86 -13.22 -2.66 19.29
CA ILE A 86 -13.59 -2.15 17.97
C ILE A 86 -15.09 -1.87 17.94
N THR A 87 -15.47 -0.64 17.60
CA THR A 87 -16.88 -0.20 17.56
C THR A 87 -17.39 -0.05 16.13
N SER A 88 -16.54 0.34 15.18
CA SER A 88 -16.93 0.40 13.77
C SER A 88 -15.74 0.20 12.83
N ILE A 89 -16.03 -0.31 11.62
CA ILE A 89 -15.07 -0.48 10.53
C ILE A 89 -15.71 0.10 9.27
N ILE A 90 -15.06 1.09 8.67
CA ILE A 90 -15.54 1.75 7.45
C ILE A 90 -14.47 1.57 6.37
N HIS A 91 -14.86 0.91 5.27
CA HIS A 91 -14.01 0.75 4.10
C HIS A 91 -14.21 1.95 3.17
N ASN A 92 -13.17 2.74 2.97
CA ASN A 92 -13.20 3.83 1.99
C ASN A 92 -12.59 3.35 0.67
N SER A 93 -13.45 3.13 -0.32
CA SER A 93 -13.05 2.71 -1.66
C SER A 93 -12.32 3.78 -2.47
N HIS A 94 -12.36 5.06 -2.06
CA HIS A 94 -11.65 6.13 -2.75
C HIS A 94 -10.16 6.19 -2.40
N ASP A 95 -9.81 6.04 -1.12
CA ASP A 95 -8.43 6.19 -0.67
C ASP A 95 -7.73 4.83 -0.47
N GLY A 96 -8.46 3.72 -0.58
CA GLY A 96 -7.91 2.37 -0.38
C GLY A 96 -7.59 2.04 1.08
N PHE A 97 -8.10 2.83 2.02
CA PHE A 97 -7.86 2.68 3.45
C PHE A 97 -9.12 2.23 4.19
N VAL A 98 -8.89 1.58 5.32
CA VAL A 98 -9.92 1.20 6.29
C VAL A 98 -9.78 2.09 7.51
N TYR A 99 -10.89 2.71 7.89
CA TYR A 99 -11.03 3.49 9.11
C TYR A 99 -11.67 2.60 10.18
N ILE A 100 -10.92 2.33 11.23
CA ILE A 100 -11.37 1.49 12.35
C ILE A 100 -11.54 2.40 13.56
N THR A 101 -12.77 2.54 14.03
CA THR A 101 -13.03 3.25 15.29
C THR A 101 -13.05 2.24 16.43
N CYS A 102 -12.34 2.57 17.50
CA CYS A 102 -12.29 1.75 18.70
C CYS A 102 -12.35 2.60 19.97
N GLU A 103 -12.67 1.95 21.08
CA GLU A 103 -12.82 2.56 22.40
C GLU A 103 -11.89 1.86 23.40
N LYS A 104 -11.16 2.62 24.21
CA LYS A 104 -10.27 2.08 25.23
C LYS A 104 -11.08 1.45 26.36
N ARG A 105 -10.75 0.20 26.73
CA ARG A 105 -11.31 -0.48 27.91
C ARG A 105 -10.92 0.22 29.21
#